data_AF-A0A382QER0-F1
#
_entry.id   AF-A0A382QER0-F1
#
_cell.length_a   1.000
_cell.length_b   1.000
_cell.length_c   1.000
_cell.angle_alpha   90.00
_cell.angle_beta   90.00
_cell.angle_gamma   90.00
#
_symmetry.space_group_name_H-M   'P 1'
#
loop_
_entity.id
_entity.type
_entity.pdbx_description
1 polymer ?
#
loop_
_entity_poly.entity_id
_entity_poly.type
_entity_poly.pdbx_seq_one_letter_code
_entity_poly.pdbx_strand_id
1 'polypeptide(L)'
;MPVQKENISPSLVGDERSGVSSDRLQAVARGDDVPAEIHQSVFEATPVLKINDFNLWYGTKQVIHNISMPIPRNQVTTLVGPSGCGKSTLLRSVNRMNDLIQNVRVTGDMHLNKDSIYDSRMDVIDLRKRMGMVFQKPNPFPMSIFENVVYALRIDGEKNHSVLEEVCEISLRGAALWDEVKDCLNDSALKLSGGQQQRLC
;
A
#
# COMPACT_ATOMS: atom_id res chain seq x y z
N MET A 1 30.25 -25.44 36.56
CA MET A 1 30.04 -26.32 35.38
C MET A 1 29.59 -25.43 34.22
N PRO A 2 30.48 -25.11 33.27
CA PRO A 2 30.17 -24.21 32.16
C PRO A 2 29.56 -24.99 30.99
N VAL A 3 28.50 -24.44 30.42
CA VAL A 3 27.82 -24.93 29.21
C VAL A 3 28.72 -24.68 28.00
N GLN A 4 29.02 -25.75 27.25
CA GLN A 4 29.77 -25.71 26.01
C GLN A 4 29.02 -24.90 24.95
N LYS A 5 29.72 -23.97 24.30
CA LYS A 5 29.29 -23.32 23.05
C LYS A 5 29.68 -24.24 21.90
N GLU A 6 28.71 -24.82 21.22
CA GLU A 6 28.93 -25.49 19.93
C GLU A 6 29.17 -24.42 18.84
N ASN A 7 30.38 -24.43 18.30
CA ASN A 7 30.73 -23.74 17.06
C ASN A 7 30.14 -24.51 15.88
N ILE A 8 29.09 -23.97 15.26
CA ILE A 8 28.68 -24.37 13.92
C ILE A 8 29.29 -23.36 12.96
N SER A 9 30.41 -23.74 12.35
CA SER A 9 30.99 -23.07 11.20
C SER A 9 30.10 -23.27 9.97
N PRO A 10 29.59 -22.21 9.31
CA PRO A 10 29.06 -22.36 7.97
C PRO A 10 30.24 -22.35 7.00
N SER A 11 30.60 -23.53 6.51
CA SER A 11 31.36 -23.69 5.28
C SER A 11 30.57 -23.08 4.12
N LEU A 12 30.87 -21.81 3.83
CA LEU A 12 30.45 -21.13 2.60
C LEU A 12 31.20 -21.78 1.44
N VAL A 13 30.63 -22.85 0.89
CA VAL A 13 30.89 -23.27 -0.48
C VAL A 13 30.37 -22.14 -1.37
N GLY A 14 31.28 -21.50 -2.10
CA GLY A 14 30.97 -20.39 -2.98
C GLY A 14 29.98 -20.79 -4.05
N ASP A 15 28.89 -20.03 -4.15
CA ASP A 15 27.96 -20.07 -5.29
C ASP A 15 28.27 -18.83 -6.15
N GLU A 16 28.68 -19.07 -7.40
CA GLU A 16 29.13 -18.09 -8.40
C GLU A 16 27.99 -17.19 -8.94
N ARG A 17 27.08 -16.71 -8.07
CA ARG A 17 25.89 -15.91 -8.45
C ARG A 17 26.02 -14.41 -8.21
N SER A 18 27.19 -13.91 -7.80
CA SER A 18 27.36 -12.50 -7.42
C SER A 18 27.58 -11.54 -8.60
N GLY A 19 27.92 -12.04 -9.80
CA GLY A 19 28.26 -11.21 -10.97
C GLY A 19 27.07 -10.67 -11.78
N VAL A 20 25.92 -11.34 -11.76
CA VAL A 20 24.79 -11.03 -12.66
C VAL A 20 23.89 -9.91 -12.10
N SER A 21 23.76 -9.80 -10.77
CA SER A 21 22.86 -8.79 -10.17
C SER A 21 23.42 -7.36 -10.21
N SER A 22 24.75 -7.21 -10.15
CA SER A 22 25.41 -5.91 -10.20
C SER A 22 25.33 -5.28 -11.59
N ASP A 23 25.40 -6.09 -12.64
CA ASP A 23 25.28 -5.65 -14.03
C ASP A 23 23.85 -5.19 -14.36
N ARG A 24 22.83 -5.90 -13.85
CA ARG A 24 21.42 -5.55 -14.04
C ARG A 24 21.04 -4.21 -13.39
N LEU A 25 21.47 -3.97 -12.14
CA LEU A 25 21.23 -2.70 -11.47
C LEU A 25 21.90 -1.53 -12.20
N GLN A 26 23.07 -1.75 -12.78
CA GLN A 26 23.75 -0.76 -13.61
C GLN A 26 23.02 -0.50 -14.92
N ALA A 27 22.51 -1.55 -15.60
CA ALA A 27 21.70 -1.42 -16.80
C ALA A 27 20.41 -0.62 -16.53
N VAL A 28 19.69 -0.92 -15.44
CA VAL A 28 18.52 -0.13 -14.99
C VAL A 28 18.91 1.32 -14.72
N ALA A 29 20.06 1.57 -14.08
CA ALA A 29 20.54 2.93 -13.82
C ALA A 29 20.90 3.72 -15.09
N ARG A 30 21.30 3.02 -16.18
CA ARG A 30 21.53 3.63 -17.50
C ARG A 30 20.24 3.86 -18.30
N GLY A 31 19.11 3.35 -17.81
CA GLY A 31 17.81 3.43 -18.47
C GLY A 31 17.59 2.34 -19.52
N ASP A 32 18.39 1.28 -19.49
CA ASP A 32 18.22 0.14 -20.37
C ASP A 32 16.93 -0.63 -19.99
N ASP A 33 16.27 -1.21 -21.00
CA ASP A 33 15.11 -2.08 -20.78
C ASP A 33 15.60 -3.43 -20.27
N VAL A 34 15.47 -3.65 -18.96
CA VAL A 34 15.86 -4.88 -18.29
C VAL A 34 14.61 -5.71 -18.02
N PRO A 35 14.50 -6.94 -18.58
CA PRO A 35 13.34 -7.80 -18.33
C PRO A 35 13.13 -8.03 -16.85
N ALA A 36 11.88 -7.91 -16.40
CA ALA A 36 11.51 -8.19 -15.02
C ALA A 36 11.81 -9.65 -14.66
N GLU A 37 12.49 -9.85 -13.53
CA GLU A 37 12.72 -11.17 -12.95
C GLU A 37 11.73 -11.36 -11.80
N ILE A 38 10.88 -12.39 -11.93
CA ILE A 38 9.83 -12.68 -10.95
C ILE A 38 10.15 -14.05 -10.34
N HIS A 39 10.32 -14.07 -9.03
CA HIS A 39 10.55 -15.31 -8.30
C HIS A 39 9.34 -16.25 -8.43
N GLN A 40 9.58 -17.54 -8.65
CA GLN A 40 8.54 -18.52 -8.98
C GLN A 40 7.40 -18.60 -7.95
N SER A 41 7.71 -18.44 -6.66
CA SER A 41 6.72 -18.42 -5.58
C SER A 41 5.63 -17.38 -5.75
N VAL A 42 5.89 -16.30 -6.50
CA VAL A 42 4.91 -15.25 -6.79
C VAL A 42 3.82 -15.76 -7.76
N PHE A 43 4.19 -16.63 -8.71
CA PHE A 43 3.24 -17.23 -9.66
C PHE A 43 2.41 -18.35 -9.03
N GLU A 44 2.92 -19.01 -8.00
CA GLU A 44 2.21 -20.06 -7.26
C GLU A 44 1.12 -19.49 -6.34
N ALA A 45 1.28 -18.23 -5.91
CA ALA A 45 0.31 -17.59 -5.06
C ALA A 45 -0.90 -17.07 -5.84
N THR A 46 -2.09 -17.16 -5.24
CA THR A 46 -3.30 -16.53 -5.82
C THR A 46 -3.19 -15.01 -5.69
N PRO A 47 -3.19 -14.25 -6.79
CA PRO A 47 -3.09 -12.80 -6.70
C PRO A 47 -4.43 -12.16 -6.28
N VAL A 48 -4.34 -11.14 -5.43
CA VAL A 48 -5.47 -10.26 -5.11
C VAL A 48 -5.54 -9.09 -6.08
N LEU A 49 -4.40 -8.60 -6.57
CA LEU A 49 -4.32 -7.59 -7.62
C LEU A 49 -3.46 -8.12 -8.75
N LYS A 50 -3.88 -7.94 -10.00
CA LYS A 50 -3.05 -8.16 -11.18
C LYS A 50 -2.91 -6.84 -11.93
N ILE A 51 -1.68 -6.43 -12.22
CA ILE A 51 -1.39 -5.26 -13.04
C ILE A 51 -0.90 -5.78 -14.39
N ASN A 52 -1.52 -5.33 -15.47
CA ASN A 52 -1.25 -5.82 -16.83
C ASN A 52 -0.96 -4.64 -17.75
N ASP A 53 0.28 -4.58 -18.25
CA ASP A 53 0.79 -3.63 -19.25
C ASP A 53 0.42 -2.18 -18.93
N PHE A 54 0.49 -1.85 -17.63
CA PHE A 54 -0.05 -0.62 -17.11
C PHE A 54 0.90 0.54 -17.40
N ASN A 55 0.34 1.60 -17.97
CA ASN A 55 1.05 2.82 -18.30
C ASN A 55 0.25 4.04 -17.83
N LEU A 56 0.95 5.10 -17.43
CA LEU A 56 0.32 6.33 -16.97
C LEU A 56 1.12 7.56 -17.38
N TRP A 57 0.41 8.57 -17.88
CA TRP A 57 0.92 9.89 -18.24
C TRP A 57 0.20 10.99 -17.45
N TYR A 58 0.96 12.01 -17.08
CA TYR A 58 0.43 13.32 -16.65
C TYR A 58 0.68 14.32 -17.78
N GLY A 59 -0.38 14.68 -18.50
CA GLY A 59 -0.25 15.45 -19.74
C GLY A 59 0.60 14.67 -20.75
N THR A 60 1.71 15.26 -21.19
CA THR A 60 2.65 14.64 -22.13
C THR A 60 3.72 13.78 -21.46
N LYS A 61 3.90 13.89 -20.14
CA LYS A 61 4.97 13.20 -19.41
C LYS A 61 4.50 11.81 -18.96
N GLN A 62 5.15 10.76 -19.46
CA GLN A 62 4.97 9.40 -18.95
C GLN A 62 5.66 9.26 -17.59
N VAL A 63 4.98 8.63 -16.64
CA VAL A 63 5.51 8.34 -15.29
C VAL A 63 5.53 6.85 -15.00
N ILE A 64 4.57 6.10 -15.54
CA ILE A 64 4.55 4.64 -15.43
C ILE A 64 4.73 4.03 -16.83
N HIS A 65 5.69 3.12 -16.93
CA HIS A 65 6.15 2.51 -18.17
C HIS A 65 5.92 1.00 -18.10
N ASN A 66 4.89 0.52 -18.80
CA ASN A 66 4.58 -0.88 -19.04
C ASN A 66 4.78 -1.84 -17.84
N ILE A 67 4.13 -1.55 -16.71
CA ILE A 67 4.24 -2.40 -15.52
C ILE A 67 3.29 -3.58 -15.64
N SER A 68 3.83 -4.79 -15.53
CA SER A 68 3.09 -6.04 -15.43
C SER A 68 3.56 -6.81 -14.20
N MET A 69 2.70 -6.95 -13.19
CA MET A 69 3.03 -7.68 -11.96
C MET A 69 1.78 -8.19 -11.22
N PRO A 70 1.81 -9.42 -10.68
CA PRO A 70 0.83 -9.88 -9.71
C PRO A 70 1.18 -9.41 -8.29
N ILE A 71 0.16 -9.11 -7.48
CA ILE A 71 0.27 -8.92 -6.04
C ILE A 71 -0.43 -10.08 -5.35
N PRO A 72 0.32 -10.97 -4.66
CA PRO A 72 -0.25 -12.11 -3.96
C PRO A 72 -1.25 -11.72 -2.87
N ARG A 73 -2.31 -12.51 -2.72
CA ARG A 73 -3.27 -12.37 -1.62
C ARG A 73 -2.58 -12.66 -0.29
N ASN A 74 -2.92 -11.89 0.75
CA ASN A 74 -2.47 -12.07 2.14
C ASN A 74 -0.94 -12.04 2.31
N GLN A 75 -0.23 -11.34 1.42
CA GLN A 75 1.21 -11.12 1.54
C GLN A 75 1.54 -9.63 1.56
N VAL A 76 2.63 -9.30 2.24
CA VAL A 76 3.19 -7.95 2.24
C VAL A 76 4.06 -7.79 1.00
N THR A 77 3.67 -6.87 0.12
CA THR A 77 4.46 -6.51 -1.09
C THR A 77 5.04 -5.13 -0.92
N THR A 78 6.36 -5.01 -1.03
CA THR A 78 7.08 -3.75 -0.86
C THR A 78 7.59 -3.23 -2.20
N LEU A 79 7.25 -1.99 -2.53
CA LEU A 79 7.80 -1.28 -3.69
C LEU A 79 9.04 -0.48 -3.27
N VAL A 80 10.22 -0.85 -3.77
CA VAL A 80 11.49 -0.18 -3.46
C VAL A 80 12.07 0.44 -4.73
N GLY A 81 12.62 1.64 -4.61
CA GLY A 81 13.30 2.32 -5.71
C GLY A 81 13.57 3.79 -5.42
N PRO A 82 14.33 4.49 -6.27
CA PRO A 82 14.70 5.90 -6.09
C PRO A 82 13.51 6.84 -5.96
N SER A 83 13.72 8.04 -5.40
CA SER A 83 12.68 9.06 -5.41
C SER A 83 12.27 9.40 -6.86
N GLY A 84 10.98 9.62 -7.10
CA GLY A 84 10.46 9.98 -8.42
C GLY A 84 10.29 8.83 -9.43
N CYS A 85 10.66 7.58 -9.11
CA CYS A 85 10.48 6.44 -10.02
C CYS A 85 9.02 5.94 -10.19
N GLY A 86 8.02 6.68 -9.69
CA GLY A 86 6.61 6.36 -9.91
C GLY A 86 5.92 5.48 -8.87
N LYS A 87 6.59 5.05 -7.77
CA LYS A 87 5.98 4.21 -6.72
C LYS A 87 4.64 4.74 -6.20
N SER A 88 4.61 5.99 -5.75
CA SER A 88 3.39 6.62 -5.22
C SER A 88 2.33 6.80 -6.32
N THR A 89 2.76 7.03 -7.56
CA THR A 89 1.86 7.09 -8.71
C THR A 89 1.19 5.74 -8.95
N LEU A 90 1.96 4.65 -8.92
CA LEU A 90 1.44 3.28 -9.07
C LEU A 90 0.45 2.94 -7.94
N LEU A 91 0.80 3.21 -6.68
CA LEU A 91 -0.09 2.96 -5.54
C LEU A 91 -1.41 3.72 -5.64
N ARG A 92 -1.38 5.00 -6.08
CA ARG A 92 -2.59 5.81 -6.32
C ARG A 92 -3.39 5.36 -7.55
N SER A 93 -2.78 4.63 -8.47
CA SER A 93 -3.50 4.05 -9.61
C SER A 93 -4.40 2.91 -9.14
N VAL A 94 -3.94 2.10 -8.18
CA VAL A 94 -4.69 0.95 -7.66
C VAL A 94 -6.05 1.35 -7.08
N ASN A 95 -6.16 2.51 -6.42
CA ASN A 95 -7.44 3.01 -5.89
C ASN A 95 -8.07 4.13 -6.72
N ARG A 96 -7.57 4.33 -7.95
CA ARG A 96 -8.03 5.34 -8.91
C ARG A 96 -8.11 6.75 -8.33
N MET A 97 -7.13 7.12 -7.50
CA MET A 97 -6.99 8.50 -7.02
C MET A 97 -6.39 9.42 -8.09
N ASN A 98 -5.61 8.87 -9.02
CA ASN A 98 -5.00 9.65 -10.10
C ASN A 98 -6.04 10.25 -11.06
N ASP A 99 -7.23 9.64 -11.17
CA ASP A 99 -8.34 10.13 -12.00
C ASP A 99 -8.80 11.56 -11.61
N LEU A 100 -8.50 11.98 -10.37
CA LEU A 100 -8.79 13.33 -9.89
C LEU A 100 -7.79 14.38 -10.40
N ILE A 101 -6.69 13.95 -11.00
CA ILE A 101 -5.65 14.83 -11.55
C ILE A 101 -5.99 15.13 -13.02
N GLN A 102 -5.98 16.42 -13.38
CA GLN A 102 -6.26 16.83 -14.76
C GLN A 102 -5.24 16.23 -15.74
N ASN A 103 -5.72 15.89 -16.93
CA ASN A 103 -4.92 15.37 -18.04
C ASN A 103 -4.18 14.05 -17.73
N VAL A 104 -4.71 13.23 -16.83
CA VAL A 104 -4.22 11.86 -16.64
C VAL A 104 -4.69 11.00 -17.80
N ARG A 105 -3.74 10.28 -18.40
CA ARG A 105 -4.01 9.22 -19.37
C ARG A 105 -3.47 7.91 -18.84
N VAL A 106 -4.23 6.85 -19.01
CA VAL A 106 -3.86 5.48 -18.62
C VAL A 106 -4.07 4.54 -19.80
N THR A 107 -3.19 3.55 -19.94
CA THR A 107 -3.41 2.37 -20.80
C THR A 107 -2.99 1.11 -20.05
N GLY A 108 -3.45 -0.06 -20.51
CA GLY A 108 -3.36 -1.30 -19.74
C GLY A 108 -4.50 -1.41 -18.73
N ASP A 109 -4.40 -2.36 -17.82
CA ASP A 109 -5.47 -2.61 -16.84
C ASP A 109 -4.92 -3.12 -15.50
N MET A 110 -5.76 -3.00 -14.46
CA MET A 110 -5.54 -3.64 -13.18
C MET A 110 -6.81 -4.39 -12.78
N HIS A 111 -6.66 -5.64 -12.37
CA HIS A 111 -7.77 -6.46 -11.89
C HIS A 111 -7.66 -6.65 -10.38
N LEU A 112 -8.65 -6.17 -9.64
CA LEU A 112 -8.83 -6.52 -8.24
C LEU A 112 -9.68 -7.80 -8.18
N ASN A 113 -9.08 -8.89 -7.71
CA ASN A 113 -9.59 -10.24 -7.86
C ASN A 113 -9.75 -10.63 -9.34
N LYS A 114 -10.96 -10.50 -9.89
CA LYS A 114 -11.29 -10.80 -11.29
C LYS A 114 -11.81 -9.57 -12.03
N ASP A 115 -12.16 -8.52 -11.30
CA ASP A 115 -12.84 -7.35 -11.85
C ASP A 115 -11.80 -6.31 -12.27
N SER A 116 -11.93 -5.84 -13.51
CA SER A 116 -11.15 -4.69 -13.99
C SER A 116 -11.54 -3.45 -13.22
N ILE A 117 -10.56 -2.77 -12.61
CA ILE A 117 -10.83 -1.52 -11.88
C ILE A 117 -10.95 -0.33 -12.84
N TYR A 118 -10.40 -0.43 -14.05
CA TYR A 118 -10.45 0.60 -15.08
C TYR A 118 -11.61 0.43 -16.09
N ASP A 119 -12.46 -0.59 -15.93
CA ASP A 119 -13.73 -0.68 -16.66
C ASP A 119 -14.57 0.58 -16.42
N SER A 120 -15.17 1.11 -17.49
CA SER A 120 -16.03 2.30 -17.46
C SER A 120 -17.24 2.18 -16.51
N ARG A 121 -17.67 0.95 -16.20
CA ARG A 121 -18.79 0.65 -15.30
C ARG A 121 -18.35 0.47 -13.85
N MET A 122 -17.05 0.50 -13.57
CA MET A 122 -16.55 0.34 -12.21
C MET A 122 -16.94 1.52 -11.34
N ASP A 123 -17.67 1.25 -10.26
CA ASP A 123 -17.93 2.26 -9.22
C ASP A 123 -16.67 2.45 -8.35
N VAL A 124 -16.07 3.63 -8.46
CA VAL A 124 -14.87 4.00 -7.70
C VAL A 124 -15.12 4.11 -6.20
N ILE A 125 -16.36 4.35 -5.75
CA ILE A 125 -16.72 4.38 -4.34
C ILE A 125 -16.66 2.96 -3.78
N ASP A 126 -17.32 2.01 -4.46
CA ASP A 126 -17.28 0.59 -4.06
C ASP A 126 -15.89 -0.04 -4.16
N LEU A 127 -15.07 0.44 -5.11
CA LEU A 127 -13.65 0.08 -5.19
C LEU A 127 -12.91 0.50 -3.91
N ARG A 128 -13.08 1.75 -3.49
CA ARG A 128 -12.38 2.34 -2.33
C ARG A 128 -12.88 1.78 -1.00
N LYS A 129 -14.14 1.36 -0.89
CA LYS A 129 -14.64 0.60 0.28
C LYS A 129 -13.87 -0.71 0.51
N ARG A 130 -13.32 -1.31 -0.56
CA ARG A 130 -12.56 -2.56 -0.51
C ARG A 130 -11.06 -2.36 -0.31
N MET A 131 -10.57 -1.12 -0.29
CA MET A 131 -9.14 -0.81 -0.24
C MET A 131 -8.85 0.36 0.70
N GLY A 132 -8.20 0.07 1.82
CA GLY A 132 -7.60 1.09 2.69
C GLY A 132 -6.34 1.67 2.08
N MET A 133 -6.11 2.98 2.27
CA MET A 133 -4.88 3.65 1.88
C MET A 133 -4.45 4.62 2.97
N VAL A 134 -3.21 4.49 3.43
CA VAL A 134 -2.58 5.41 4.39
C VAL A 134 -1.60 6.31 3.65
N PHE A 135 -1.68 7.62 3.88
CA PHE A 135 -0.79 8.60 3.25
C PHE A 135 0.42 8.92 4.14
N GLN A 136 1.50 9.37 3.51
CA GLN A 136 2.73 9.77 4.21
C GLN A 136 2.50 10.98 5.14
N LYS A 137 1.62 11.90 4.74
CA LYS A 137 1.20 13.02 5.58
C LYS A 137 -0.18 12.66 6.16
N PRO A 138 -0.34 12.64 7.49
CA PRO A 138 -1.63 12.34 8.08
C PRO A 138 -2.64 13.43 7.71
N ASN A 139 -3.89 13.03 7.53
CA ASN A 139 -4.97 13.95 7.15
C ASN A 139 -6.25 13.64 7.96
N PRO A 140 -6.21 13.77 9.30
CA PRO A 140 -7.41 13.60 10.11
C PRO A 140 -8.44 14.66 9.76
N PHE A 141 -9.71 14.29 9.79
CA PHE A 141 -10.82 15.22 9.63
C PHE A 141 -10.87 16.20 10.81
N PRO A 142 -11.38 17.44 10.60
CA PRO A 142 -11.59 18.44 11.66
C PRO A 142 -12.78 18.07 12.57
N MET A 143 -12.78 16.82 13.05
CA MET A 143 -13.80 16.20 13.89
C MET A 143 -13.10 15.60 15.13
N SER A 144 -13.87 14.95 16.01
CA SER A 144 -13.30 14.29 17.18
C SER A 144 -12.47 13.05 16.79
N ILE A 145 -11.66 12.55 17.73
CA ILE A 145 -10.91 11.29 17.56
C ILE A 145 -11.89 10.14 17.28
N PHE A 146 -12.95 10.04 18.07
CA PHE A 146 -14.00 9.03 17.88
C PHE A 146 -14.59 9.10 16.47
N GLU A 147 -15.02 10.29 16.05
CA GLU A 147 -15.67 10.47 14.74
C GLU A 147 -14.72 10.18 13.58
N ASN A 148 -13.41 10.41 13.72
CA ASN A 148 -12.43 10.02 12.71
C ASN A 148 -12.36 8.50 12.52
N VAL A 149 -12.36 7.74 13.62
CA VAL A 149 -12.24 6.27 13.59
C VAL A 149 -13.51 5.63 13.02
N VAL A 150 -14.69 6.09 13.44
CA VAL A 150 -15.97 5.47 13.05
C VAL A 150 -16.58 6.05 11.78
N TYR A 151 -15.92 7.05 11.16
CA TYR A 151 -16.44 7.81 10.03
C TYR A 151 -16.93 6.91 8.88
N ALA A 152 -16.14 5.90 8.52
CA ALA A 152 -16.46 4.98 7.43
C ALA A 152 -17.75 4.17 7.71
N LEU A 153 -17.94 3.72 8.96
CA LEU A 153 -19.14 3.00 9.37
C LEU A 153 -20.37 3.90 9.36
N ARG A 154 -20.23 5.15 9.80
CA ARG A 154 -21.33 6.13 9.70
C ARG A 154 -21.76 6.39 8.26
N ILE A 155 -20.80 6.52 7.34
CA ILE A 155 -21.09 6.67 5.91
C ILE A 155 -21.82 5.46 5.36
N ASP A 156 -21.45 4.26 5.82
CA ASP A 156 -22.12 3.01 5.41
C ASP A 156 -23.49 2.82 6.08
N GLY A 157 -23.89 3.74 6.96
CA GLY A 157 -25.22 3.81 7.56
C GLY A 157 -25.34 3.15 8.93
N GLU A 158 -24.24 2.74 9.56
CA GLU A 158 -24.25 2.21 10.92
C GLU A 158 -24.62 3.31 11.93
N LYS A 159 -25.57 2.98 12.80
CA LYS A 159 -26.15 3.90 13.80
C LYS A 159 -26.14 3.31 15.21
N ASN A 160 -25.85 2.03 15.36
CA ASN A 160 -25.79 1.36 16.65
C ASN A 160 -24.57 1.86 17.43
N HIS A 161 -24.83 2.62 18.48
CA HIS A 161 -23.80 3.22 19.32
C HIS A 161 -22.82 2.20 19.88
N SER A 162 -23.33 1.05 20.36
CA SER A 162 -22.49 0.00 20.96
C SER A 162 -21.50 -0.58 19.94
N VAL A 163 -21.92 -0.73 18.68
CA VAL A 163 -21.05 -1.22 17.61
C VAL A 163 -19.97 -0.18 17.28
N LEU A 164 -20.33 1.09 17.22
CA LEU A 164 -19.39 2.17 16.93
C LEU A 164 -18.33 2.30 18.05
N GLU A 165 -18.73 2.20 19.32
CA GLU A 165 -17.81 2.20 20.46
C GLU A 165 -16.85 1.02 20.43
N GLU A 166 -17.37 -0.19 20.21
CA GLU A 166 -16.55 -1.41 20.13
C GLU A 166 -15.51 -1.31 19.00
N VAL A 167 -15.93 -0.91 17.80
CA VAL A 167 -15.01 -0.75 16.66
C VAL A 167 -14.00 0.34 16.93
N CYS A 168 -14.41 1.45 17.57
CA CYS A 168 -13.50 2.52 17.92
C CYS A 168 -12.38 2.04 18.85
N GLU A 169 -12.75 1.33 19.93
CA GLU A 169 -11.79 0.78 20.87
C GLU A 169 -10.86 -0.25 20.22
N ILE A 170 -11.41 -1.21 19.46
CA ILE A 170 -10.63 -2.24 18.75
C ILE A 170 -9.62 -1.58 17.79
N SER A 171 -10.05 -0.59 17.02
CA SER A 171 -9.21 0.09 16.03
C SER A 171 -8.08 0.88 16.70
N LEU A 172 -8.40 1.64 17.75
CA LEU A 172 -7.41 2.42 18.49
C LEU A 172 -6.42 1.55 19.26
N ARG A 173 -6.85 0.38 19.76
CA ARG A 173 -5.94 -0.62 20.35
C ARG A 173 -5.04 -1.25 19.30
N GLY A 174 -5.59 -1.61 18.14
CA GLY A 174 -4.82 -2.14 17.00
C GLY A 174 -3.76 -1.16 16.48
N ALA A 175 -4.06 0.14 16.56
CA ALA A 175 -3.12 1.22 16.23
C ALA A 175 -2.18 1.60 17.38
N ALA A 176 -2.26 0.92 18.54
CA ALA A 176 -1.53 1.24 19.76
C ALA A 176 -1.69 2.72 20.20
N LEU A 177 -2.89 3.30 20.04
CA LEU A 177 -3.21 4.69 20.36
C LEU A 177 -4.20 4.81 21.54
N TRP A 178 -4.93 3.74 21.87
CA TRP A 178 -6.01 3.74 22.87
C TRP A 178 -5.63 4.38 24.21
N ASP A 179 -4.54 3.94 24.83
CA ASP A 179 -4.16 4.43 26.17
C ASP A 179 -3.78 5.92 26.20
N GLU A 180 -3.46 6.51 25.05
CA GLU A 180 -3.16 7.94 24.92
C GLU A 180 -4.39 8.81 24.71
N VAL A 181 -5.51 8.23 24.21
CA VAL A 181 -6.67 9.02 23.73
C VAL A 181 -8.02 8.63 24.32
N LYS A 182 -8.11 7.52 25.06
CA LYS A 182 -9.38 6.99 25.62
C LYS A 182 -10.17 8.00 26.45
N ASP A 183 -9.47 8.90 27.17
CA ASP A 183 -10.09 9.90 28.05
C ASP A 183 -10.45 11.21 27.31
N CYS A 184 -10.07 11.32 26.03
CA CYS A 184 -10.29 12.51 25.20
C CYS A 184 -10.85 12.19 23.80
N LEU A 185 -11.59 11.09 23.65
CA LEU A 185 -12.17 10.66 22.36
C LEU A 185 -13.05 11.72 21.68
N ASN A 186 -13.66 12.61 22.46
CA ASN A 186 -14.51 13.71 21.97
C ASN A 186 -13.72 14.97 21.58
N ASP A 187 -12.42 15.02 21.90
CA ASP A 187 -11.56 16.13 21.50
C ASP A 187 -11.23 16.06 20.01
N SER A 188 -10.95 17.23 19.43
CA SER A 188 -10.54 17.33 18.03
C SER A 188 -9.27 16.53 17.74
N ALA A 189 -9.32 15.69 16.72
CA ALA A 189 -8.19 14.92 16.22
C ALA A 189 -7.01 15.80 15.76
N LEU A 190 -7.27 17.06 15.40
CA LEU A 190 -6.23 18.02 15.00
C LEU A 190 -5.29 18.41 16.15
N LYS A 191 -5.69 18.20 17.41
CA LYS A 191 -4.85 18.47 18.58
C LYS A 191 -3.79 17.40 18.83
N LEU A 192 -3.93 16.22 18.21
CA LEU A 192 -2.98 15.13 18.35
C LEU A 192 -1.62 15.51 17.75
N SER A 193 -0.55 14.94 18.32
CA SER A 193 0.80 15.05 17.74
C SER A 193 0.85 14.38 16.37
N GLY A 194 1.81 14.75 15.51
CA GLY A 194 1.91 14.17 14.16
C GLY A 194 2.03 12.63 14.16
N GLY A 195 2.73 12.04 15.13
CA GLY A 195 2.83 10.58 15.27
C GLY A 195 1.53 9.92 15.75
N GLN A 196 0.74 10.61 16.57
CA GLN A 196 -0.61 10.15 16.94
C GLN A 196 -1.57 10.28 15.76
N GLN A 197 -1.52 11.39 15.02
CA GLN A 197 -2.33 11.57 13.81
C GLN A 197 -2.04 10.51 12.75
N GLN A 198 -0.77 10.10 12.60
CA GLN A 198 -0.38 9.03 11.66
C GLN A 198 -0.92 7.66 12.06
N ARG A 199 -1.09 7.39 13.36
CA ARG A 199 -1.70 6.15 13.87
C ARG A 199 -3.24 6.19 13.81
N LEU A 200 -3.82 7.38 13.87
CA LEU A 200 -5.27 7.58 13.76
C LEU A 200 -5.79 7.41 12.32
N CYS A 201 -5.00 7.82 11.32
CA CYS A 201 -5.36 7.76 9.90
C CYS A 201 -5.06 6.39 9.28
#